data_AF-A0A845M066-F1
#
_entry.id   AF-A0A845M066-F1
#
_cell.length_a   1.000
_cell.length_b   1.000
_cell.length_c   1.000
_cell.angle_alpha   90.00
_cell.angle_beta   90.00
_cell.angle_gamma   90.00
#
_symmetry.space_group_name_H-M   'P 1'
#
loop_
_entity.id
_entity.type
_entity.pdbx_description
1 polymer ?
#
loop_
_entity_poly.entity_id
_entity_poly.type
_entity_poly.pdbx_seq_one_letter_code
_entity_poly.pdbx_strand_id
1 'polypeptide(L)' 'MMLMVPVISSNLSSVGYDPISQTLRIQFHSGLYDYFNVPATVHFNLMNAPSKGEYHAAYIKNVYTFKKLI' A
#
# COMPACT_ATOMS: atom_id res chain seq x y z
N MET A 1 12.65 -9.05 5.36
CA MET A 1 12.40 -8.94 3.90
C MET A 1 10.91 -8.81 3.72
N MET A 2 10.45 -7.81 2.96
CA MET A 2 9.04 -7.62 2.69
C MET A 2 8.62 -8.48 1.49
N LEU A 3 7.52 -9.22 1.64
CA LEU A 3 6.91 -10.00 0.56
C LEU A 3 5.77 -9.20 -0.07
N MET A 4 5.73 -9.14 -1.40
CA MET A 4 4.67 -8.49 -2.15
C MET A 4 3.55 -9.50 -2.44
N VAL A 5 2.33 -9.19 -2.02
CA VAL A 5 1.13 -10.00 -2.24
C VAL A 5 0.31 -9.42 -3.40
N PRO A 6 0.01 -10.18 -4.46
CA PRO A 6 -0.85 -9.73 -5.54
C PRO A 6 -2.26 -9.42 -5.06
N VAL A 7 -2.89 -8.40 -5.63
CA VAL A 7 -4.28 -8.03 -5.31
C VAL A 7 -5.12 -7.86 -6.57
N ILE A 8 -6.41 -8.16 -6.46
CA ILE A 8 -7.36 -7.87 -7.53
C ILE A 8 -7.80 -6.41 -7.40
N SER A 9 -7.28 -5.55 -8.29
CA SER A 9 -7.62 -4.13 -8.34
C SER A 9 -7.30 -3.56 -9.73
N SER A 10 -8.12 -2.60 -10.18
CA SER A 10 -7.87 -1.86 -11.42
C SER A 10 -6.71 -0.87 -11.34
N ASN A 11 -6.28 -0.51 -10.11
CA ASN A 11 -5.23 0.49 -9.88
C ASN A 11 -3.97 -0.11 -9.23
N LEU A 12 -4.16 -1.06 -8.30
CA LEU A 12 -3.06 -1.71 -7.55
C LEU A 12 -2.80 -3.11 -8.14
N SER A 13 -1.52 -3.46 -8.28
CA SER A 13 -1.06 -4.78 -8.75
C SER A 13 -0.66 -5.68 -7.58
N SER A 14 0.13 -5.15 -6.63
CA SER A 14 0.53 -5.88 -5.42
C SER A 14 0.81 -4.95 -4.25
N VAL A 15 0.74 -5.49 -3.03
CA VAL A 15 0.95 -4.77 -1.78
C VAL A 15 1.90 -5.57 -0.88
N GLY A 16 2.86 -4.90 -0.27
CA GLY A 16 3.75 -5.46 0.74
C GLY A 16 3.79 -4.59 1.98
N TYR A 17 4.03 -5.21 3.13
CA TYR A 17 4.16 -4.49 4.39
C TYR A 17 5.33 -5.03 5.21
N ASP A 18 6.14 -4.12 5.75
CA ASP A 18 7.18 -4.42 6.72
C ASP A 18 6.80 -3.83 8.08
N PRO A 19 6.48 -4.65 9.10
CA PRO A 19 6.09 -4.17 10.42
C PRO A 19 7.25 -3.55 11.21
N ILE A 20 8.51 -3.88 10.89
CA ILE A 20 9.68 -3.35 11.61
C ILE A 20 9.90 -1.89 11.22
N SER A 21 9.90 -1.60 9.92
CA SER A 21 10.06 -0.24 9.39
C SER A 21 8.74 0.53 9.25
N GLN A 22 7.59 -0.12 9.51
CA GLN A 22 6.25 0.41 9.25
C GLN A 22 6.10 0.94 7.82
N THR A 23 6.69 0.24 6.86
CA THR A 23 6.67 0.61 5.45
C THR A 23 5.59 -0.20 4.73
N LEU A 24 4.63 0.51 4.14
CA LEU A 24 3.66 -0.06 3.20
C LEU A 24 4.15 0.20 1.78
N ARG A 25 4.51 -0.85 1.05
CA ARG A 25 4.84 -0.77 -0.37
C ARG A 25 3.63 -1.11 -1.21
N ILE A 26 3.33 -0.26 -2.17
CA ILE A 26 2.25 -0.47 -3.13
C ILE A 26 2.83 -0.41 -4.53
N GLN A 27 2.68 -1.52 -5.27
CA GLN A 27 2.87 -1.54 -6.71
C GLN A 27 1.55 -1.16 -7.37
N PHE A 28 1.50 0.03 -7.96
CA PHE A 28 0.44 0.41 -8.89
C PHE A 28 0.79 -0.10 -10.28
N HIS A 29 -0.20 -0.17 -11.17
CA HIS A 29 0.06 -0.41 -12.59
C HIS A 29 0.93 0.70 -13.22
N SER A 30 0.99 1.88 -12.60
CA SER A 30 1.73 3.06 -13.08
C SER A 30 3.07 3.32 -12.37
N GLY A 31 3.45 2.54 -11.35
CA GLY A 31 4.69 2.78 -10.60
C GLY A 31 4.72 2.14 -9.22
N LEU A 32 5.88 2.20 -8.58
CA LEU A 32 6.13 1.57 -7.28
C LEU A 32 6.39 2.63 -6.20
N TYR A 33 5.70 2.52 -5.06
CA TYR A 33 5.73 3.54 -4.01
C TYR A 33 5.90 2.89 -2.63
N ASP A 34 6.71 3.53 -1.80
CA ASP A 34 6.78 3.27 -0.36
C ASP A 34 6.06 4.36 0.41
N TYR A 35 5.15 3.97 1.29
CA TYR A 35 4.52 4.83 2.29
C TYR A 35 5.12 4.51 3.67
N PHE A 36 5.50 5.54 4.41
CA PHE A 36 6.22 5.40 5.68
C PHE A 36 5.32 5.66 6.88
N ASN A 37 5.69 5.08 8.03
CA ASN A 37 4.95 5.19 9.30
C ASN A 37 3.49 4.73 9.19
N VAL A 38 3.23 3.72 8.36
CA VAL A 38 1.90 3.16 8.18
C VAL A 38 1.63 2.10 9.25
N PRO A 39 0.60 2.26 10.10
CA PRO A 39 0.25 1.25 11.09
C PRO A 39 -0.20 -0.07 10.43
N ALA A 40 0.07 -1.20 11.10
CA ALA A 40 -0.30 -2.53 10.59
C ALA A 40 -1.82 -2.67 10.35
N THR A 41 -2.64 -1.93 11.10
CA THR A 41 -4.11 -1.88 10.93
C THR A 41 -4.51 -1.29 9.58
N VAL A 42 -3.79 -0.31 9.06
CA VAL A 42 -4.07 0.29 7.75
C VAL A 42 -3.72 -0.67 6.62
N HIS A 43 -2.60 -1.40 6.74
CA HIS A 43 -2.30 -2.50 5.82
C HIS A 43 -3.39 -3.58 5.86
N PHE A 44 -3.79 -4.03 7.05
CA PHE A 44 -4.84 -5.03 7.21
C PHE A 44 -6.16 -4.57 6.56
N ASN A 45 -6.57 -3.33 6.82
CA ASN A 45 -7.79 -2.77 6.25
C ASN A 45 -7.69 -2.60 4.73
N LEU A 46 -6.54 -2.17 4.19
CA LEU A 46 -6.31 -2.14 2.74
C LEU A 46 -6.50 -3.53 2.13
N MET A 47 -5.89 -4.57 2.72
CA MET A 47 -5.99 -5.94 2.19
C MET A 47 -7.42 -6.50 2.21
N ASN A 48 -8.23 -6.10 3.20
CA ASN A 48 -9.63 -6.52 3.34
C ASN A 48 -10.65 -5.59 2.66
N ALA A 49 -10.24 -4.41 2.19
CA ALA A 49 -11.16 -3.45 1.58
C ALA A 49 -11.78 -4.01 0.28
N PRO A 50 -13.09 -3.77 0.02
CA PRO A 50 -13.76 -4.21 -1.20
C PRO A 50 -13.17 -3.55 -2.45
N SER A 51 -12.74 -2.29 -2.34
CA SER A 51 -12.00 -1.56 -3.37
C SER A 51 -10.66 -1.06 -2.81
N LYS A 52 -9.58 -1.65 -3.31
CA LYS A 52 -8.21 -1.28 -2.90
C LYS A 52 -7.85 0.16 -3.30
N GLY A 53 -8.33 0.58 -4.47
CA GLY A 53 -8.11 1.93 -4.99
C GLY A 53 -8.84 3.01 -4.18
N GLU A 54 -10.11 2.78 -3.83
CA GLU A 54 -10.87 3.71 -2.99
C GLU A 54 -10.28 3.81 -1.58
N TYR A 55 -9.92 2.67 -0.98
CA TYR A 55 -9.28 2.67 0.34
C TYR A 55 -7.96 3.44 0.31
N HIS A 56 -7.13 3.23 -0.71
CA HIS A 56 -5.88 3.98 -0.88
C HIS A 56 -6.12 5.49 -1.00
N ALA A 57 -7.09 5.91 -1.81
CA ALA A 57 -7.42 7.32 -1.99
C ALA A 57 -7.93 7.98 -0.70
N ALA A 58 -8.76 7.28 0.07
CA ALA A 58 -9.38 7.79 1.29
C ALA A 58 -8.43 7.82 2.50
N TYR A 59 -7.60 6.79 2.67
CA TYR A 59 -6.86 6.56 3.93
C TYR A 59 -5.34 6.61 3.79
N ILE A 60 -4.77 6.64 2.58
CA ILE A 60 -3.32 6.48 2.39
C ILE A 60 -2.71 7.63 1.60
N LYS A 61 -3.23 7.94 0.40
CA LYS A 61 -2.58 8.79 -0.62
C LYS A 61 -2.05 10.14 -0.11
N ASN A 62 -2.81 10.79 0.76
CA ASN A 62 -2.49 12.12 1.29
C ASN A 62 -2.29 12.12 2.83
N VAL A 63 -2.19 10.93 3.44
CA VAL A 63 -2.07 10.76 4.88
C VAL A 63 -0.64 10.46 5.27
N TYR A 64 0.06 9.66 4.46
CA TYR A 64 1.42 9.22 4.74
C TYR A 64 2.43 9.81 3.78
N THR A 65 3.58 10.20 4.31
CA THR A 65 4.75 10.54 3.50
C THR A 65 5.14 9.34 2.66
N PHE A 66 5.45 9.58 1.39
CA PHE A 66 5.79 8.52 0.46
C PHE A 66 7.00 8.86 -0.40
N LYS A 67 7.61 7.82 -0.95
CA LYS A 67 8.67 7.90 -1.96
C LYS A 67 8.30 7.04 -3.16
N LYS A 68 8.36 7.63 -4.36
CA LYS A 68 8.29 6.88 -5.61
C LYS A 68 9.64 6.20 -5.87
N LEU A 69 9.61 4.91 -6.17
CA LEU A 69 10.79 4.10 -6.44
C LEU A 69 11.02 3.87 -7.95
N ILE A 70 9.93 3.74 -8.71
CA ILE A 70 9.91 3.54 -10.17
C ILE A 70 8.73 4.32 -10.75
#